data_AF-A0A1B7KVE8-F1
#
_entry.id   AF-A0A1B7KVE8-F1
#
_cell.length_a   1.000
_cell.length_b   1.000
_cell.length_c   1.000
_cell.angle_alpha   90.00
_cell.angle_beta   90.00
_cell.angle_gamma   90.00
#
_symmetry.space_group_name_H-M   'P 1'
#
loop_
_entity.id
_entity.type
_entity.pdbx_description
1 polymer ?
#
loop_
_entity_poly.entity_id
_entity_poly.type
_entity_poly.pdbx_seq_one_letter_code
_entity_poly.pdbx_strand_id
1 'polypeptide(L)'
;MAELDKQLIVWIAEKQPVKIKTDRGEATFLPVKLYKDARKLFVYNRKMKLINICLDHVISIEPTRIYGSFDIRKEQVVHMH
;
A
#
# COMPACT_ATOMS: atom_id res chain seq x y z
N MET A 1 14.09 -11.22 1.73
CA MET A 1 12.73 -11.29 2.29
C MET A 1 12.68 -10.87 3.76
N ALA A 2 13.46 -11.45 4.67
CA ALA A 2 13.41 -11.11 6.10
C ALA A 2 13.60 -9.61 6.42
N GLU A 3 14.46 -8.89 5.68
CA GLU A 3 14.65 -7.45 5.87
C GLU A 3 13.45 -6.62 5.38
N LEU A 4 12.89 -6.97 4.22
CA LEU A 4 11.67 -6.35 3.70
C LEU A 4 10.49 -6.58 4.65
N ASP A 5 10.36 -7.77 5.25
CA ASP A 5 9.30 -8.06 6.21
C ASP A 5 9.38 -7.17 7.46
N LYS A 6 10.60 -6.88 7.95
CA LYS A 6 10.81 -5.96 9.07
C LYS A 6 10.42 -4.53 8.68
N GLN A 7 10.85 -4.08 7.50
CA GLN A 7 10.49 -2.75 7.00
C GLN A 7 8.97 -2.60 6.82
N LEU A 8 8.31 -3.61 6.26
CA LEU A 8 6.85 -3.61 6.11
C LEU A 8 6.13 -3.51 7.46
N ILE A 9 6.62 -4.19 8.51
CA ILE A 9 6.05 -4.08 9.86
C ILE A 9 6.14 -2.64 10.37
N VAL A 10 7.29 -1.97 10.17
CA VAL A 10 7.48 -0.56 10.54
C VAL A 10 6.53 0.33 9.75
N TRP A 11 6.48 0.19 8.42
CA TRP A 11 5.61 1.01 7.56
C TRP A 11 4.12 0.82 7.87
N ILE A 12 3.70 -0.38 8.26
CA ILE A 12 2.32 -0.64 8.74
C ILE A 12 2.05 0.14 10.03
N ALA A 13 2.97 0.09 10.99
CA ALA A 13 2.81 0.79 12.28
C ALA A 13 2.76 2.31 12.10
N GLU A 14 3.59 2.85 11.22
CA GLU A 14 3.69 4.28 10.92
C GLU A 14 2.60 4.78 9.95
N LYS A 15 1.75 3.87 9.44
CA LYS A 15 0.77 4.17 8.38
C LYS A 15 1.43 4.83 7.15
N GLN A 16 2.64 4.42 6.83
CA GLN A 16 3.44 4.93 5.72
C GLN A 16 2.88 4.39 4.39
N PRO A 17 2.44 5.26 3.47
CA PRO A 17 2.08 4.82 2.12
C PRO A 17 3.29 4.21 1.41
N VAL A 18 3.05 3.16 0.65
CA VAL A 18 4.06 2.47 -0.14
C VAL A 18 3.64 2.40 -1.60
N LYS A 19 4.62 2.46 -2.49
CA LYS A 19 4.47 2.17 -3.90
C LYS A 19 4.86 0.71 -4.12
N ILE A 20 3.96 -0.06 -4.73
CA ILE A 20 4.18 -1.48 -5.00
C ILE A 20 4.19 -1.68 -6.50
N LYS A 21 5.29 -2.22 -7.02
CA LYS A 21 5.45 -2.58 -8.43
C LYS A 21 5.33 -4.08 -8.59
N THR A 22 4.48 -4.50 -9.51
CA THR A 22 4.24 -5.88 -9.92
C THR A 22 4.44 -6.02 -11.43
N ASP A 23 4.41 -7.25 -11.93
CA ASP A 23 4.33 -7.56 -13.36
C ASP A 23 3.11 -6.93 -14.06
N ARG A 24 2.02 -6.68 -13.32
CA ARG A 24 0.77 -6.08 -13.83
C ARG A 24 0.72 -4.56 -13.74
N GLY A 25 1.75 -3.93 -13.18
CA GLY A 25 1.83 -2.47 -13.03
C GLY A 25 2.19 -2.02 -11.62
N GLU A 26 2.11 -0.72 -11.42
CA GLU A 26 2.54 -0.03 -10.21
C GLU A 26 1.42 0.85 -9.65
N ALA A 27 1.24 0.83 -8.34
CA ALA A 27 0.29 1.71 -7.66
C ALA A 27 0.69 2.01 -6.21
N THR A 28 0.11 3.08 -5.67
CA THR A 28 0.28 3.49 -4.27
C THR A 28 -0.78 2.87 -3.38
N PHE A 29 -0.33 2.31 -2.26
CA PHE A 29 -1.15 1.59 -1.29
C PHE A 29 -0.79 2.00 0.14
N LEU A 30 -1.70 1.74 1.07
CA LEU A 30 -1.46 1.86 2.49
C LEU A 30 -1.42 0.45 3.09
N PRO A 31 -0.26 -0.02 3.59
CA PRO A 31 -0.13 -1.37 4.11
C PRO A 31 -0.80 -1.50 5.47
N VAL A 32 -1.44 -2.63 5.73
CA VAL A 32 -2.25 -2.85 6.94
C VAL A 32 -1.81 -4.10 7.71
N LYS A 33 -1.51 -5.20 7.01
CA LYS A 33 -1.13 -6.44 7.66
C LYS A 33 -0.29 -7.32 6.74
N LEU A 34 0.81 -7.82 7.27
CA LEU A 34 1.67 -8.79 6.60
C LEU A 34 1.39 -10.20 7.16
N TYR A 35 1.05 -11.14 6.28
CA TYR A 35 0.97 -12.57 6.59
C TYR A 35 2.17 -13.27 5.95
N LYS A 36 3.22 -13.47 6.75
CA LYS A 36 4.53 -13.97 6.29
C LYS A 36 4.41 -15.38 5.69
N ASP A 37 3.75 -16.29 6.41
CA ASP A 37 3.64 -17.69 5.99
C ASP A 37 2.87 -17.84 4.66
N ALA A 38 1.86 -17.00 4.47
CA ALA A 38 1.05 -16.98 3.25
C ALA A 38 1.61 -16.06 2.16
N ARG A 39 2.73 -15.37 2.41
CA ARG A 39 3.35 -14.38 1.51
C ARG A 39 2.35 -13.36 0.95
N LYS A 40 1.44 -12.87 1.82
CA LYS A 40 0.38 -11.92 1.46
C LYS A 40 0.49 -10.63 2.27
N LEU A 41 0.35 -9.50 1.57
CA LEU A 41 0.24 -8.18 2.18
C LEU A 41 -1.17 -7.63 1.96
N PHE A 42 -1.87 -7.31 3.04
CA PHE A 42 -3.16 -6.62 2.98
C PHE A 42 -2.93 -5.12 2.96
N VAL A 43 -3.59 -4.45 2.04
CA VAL A 43 -3.41 -3.03 1.79
C VAL A 43 -4.74 -2.34 1.47
N TYR A 44 -4.85 -1.06 1.78
CA TYR A 44 -5.85 -0.19 1.17
C TYR A 44 -5.29 0.43 -0.10
N ASN A 45 -6.10 0.49 -1.16
CA ASN A 45 -5.82 1.37 -2.30
C ASN A 45 -6.32 2.80 -2.02
N ARG A 46 -6.01 3.77 -2.90
CA ARG A 46 -6.44 5.17 -2.72
C ARG A 46 -7.96 5.38 -2.71
N LYS A 47 -8.74 4.40 -3.21
CA LYS A 47 -10.22 4.39 -3.11
C LYS A 47 -10.72 3.74 -1.82
N MET A 48 -9.83 3.50 -0.86
CA MET A 48 -10.08 2.86 0.44
C MET A 48 -10.72 1.46 0.34
N LYS A 49 -10.43 0.72 -0.74
CA LYS A 49 -10.78 -0.70 -0.84
C LYS A 49 -9.65 -1.53 -0.24
N LEU A 50 -10.00 -2.41 0.69
CA LEU A 50 -9.07 -3.40 1.24
C LEU A 50 -8.88 -4.50 0.20
N ILE A 51 -7.63 -4.75 -0.17
CA ILE A 51 -7.24 -5.82 -1.09
C ILE A 51 -6.02 -6.56 -0.52
N ASN A 52 -5.70 -7.71 -1.09
CA ASN A 52 -4.48 -8.45 -0.78
C ASN A 52 -3.57 -8.50 -2.01
N ILE A 53 -2.27 -8.38 -1.77
CA ILE A 53 -1.22 -8.49 -2.77
C ILE A 53 -0.40 -9.73 -2.44
N CYS A 54 -0.25 -10.62 -3.42
CA CYS A 54 0.65 -11.76 -3.34
C CYS A 54 2.09 -11.28 -3.55
N LEU A 55 2.98 -11.51 -2.58
CA LEU A 55 4.36 -11.05 -2.62
C LEU A 55 5.21 -11.77 -3.68
N ASP A 56 4.74 -12.90 -4.20
CA ASP A 56 5.45 -13.65 -5.25
C ASP A 56 5.52 -12.93 -6.59
N HIS A 57 4.58 -12.01 -6.84
CA HIS A 57 4.52 -11.21 -8.07
C HIS A 57 5.02 -9.78 -7.86
N VAL A 58 5.57 -9.47 -6.68
CA VAL A 58 6.06 -8.14 -6.35
C VAL A 58 7.52 -8.01 -6.79
N ILE A 59 7.78 -7.01 -7.61
CA ILE A 59 9.11 -6.65 -8.09
C ILE A 59 9.79 -5.72 -7.08
N SER A 60 9.06 -4.73 -6.54
CA SER A 60 9.57 -3.83 -5.50
C SER A 60 8.46 -3.25 -4.64
N ILE A 61 8.82 -2.88 -3.41
CA ILE A 61 7.99 -2.10 -2.48
C ILE A 61 8.87 -1.00 -1.91
N GLU A 62 8.42 0.24 -2.06
CA GLU A 62 9.17 1.40 -1.58
C GLU A 62 8.25 2.36 -0.82
N PRO A 63 8.72 2.97 0.27
CA PRO A 63 7.95 4.02 0.94
C PRO A 63 7.78 5.19 -0.03
N THR A 64 6.59 5.79 -0.05
CA THR A 64 6.30 6.90 -0.96
C THR A 64 5.63 8.04 -0.23
N ARG A 65 6.08 9.26 -0.52
CA ARG A 65 5.41 10.47 -0.05
C ARG A 65 4.19 10.73 -0.91
N ILE A 66 3.06 10.98 -0.26
CA ILE A 66 1.85 11.47 -0.92
C ILE A 66 1.69 12.96 -0.61
N TYR A 67 1.10 13.68 -1.54
CA TYR A 67 0.62 15.05 -1.33
C TYR A 67 -0.90 15.02 -1.28
N GLY A 68 -1.48 15.68 -0.27
CA GLY A 68 -2.92 15.61 -0.01
C GLY A 68 -3.36 14.34 0.73
N SER A 69 -4.64 14.05 0.65
CA SER A 69 -5.24 12.90 1.34
C SER A 69 -4.91 11.59 0.62
N PHE A 70 -4.66 10.52 1.37
CA PHE A 70 -4.56 9.18 0.79
C PHE A 70 -5.92 8.72 0.21
N ASP A 71 -7.01 9.04 0.93
CA ASP A 71 -8.38 8.78 0.48
C ASP A 71 -8.81 9.86 -0.52
N ILE A 72 -8.89 9.49 -1.79
CA ILE A 72 -9.24 10.43 -2.87
C ILE A 72 -10.74 10.51 -3.13
N ARG A 73 -11.56 9.74 -2.41
CA ARG A 73 -13.02 9.85 -2.51
C ARG A 73 -13.48 11.21 -1.98
N LYS A 74 -12.76 11.77 -0.99
CA LYS A 74 -13.07 13.08 -0.41
C LYS A 74 -12.73 14.26 -1.32
N GLU A 75 -11.70 14.14 -2.16
CA GLU A 75 -11.31 15.23 -3.10
C GLU A 75 -12.38 15.48 -4.18
N GLN A 76 -13.19 14.47 -4.52
CA GLN A 76 -14.31 14.63 -5.46
C GLN A 76 -15.48 15.44 -4.89
N VAL A 77 -15.61 15.54 -3.56
CA VAL A 77 -16.77 16.19 -2.92
C VAL A 77 -16.55 17.69 -2.72
N VAL A 78 -15.29 18.15 -2.67
CA VAL A 78 -14.96 19.55 -2.35
C VAL A 78 -15.06 20.49 -3.55
N HIS A 79 -15.08 19.97 -4.79
CA HIS A 79 -15.14 20.77 -6.02
C HIS A 79 -16.57 20.93 -6.61
N MET A 80 -17.62 20.67 -5.83
CA MET A 80 -19.00 20.95 -6.23
C MET A 80 -19.53 22.21 -5.54
N HIS A 81 -19.01 23.38 -5.92
CA HIS A 81 -19.65 24.68 -5.64
C HIS A 81 -19.37 25.67 -6.76
#